data_AF-A0A7H0VHF2-F1
#
_entry.id   AF-A0A7H0VHF2-F1
#
_cell.length_a   1.000
_cell.length_b   1.000
_cell.length_c   1.000
_cell.angle_alpha   90.00
_cell.angle_beta   90.00
_cell.angle_gamma   90.00
#
_symmetry.space_group_name_H-M   'P 1'
#
loop_
_entity.id
_entity.type
_entity.pdbx_description
1 polymer ?
#
loop_
_entity_poly.entity_id
_entity_poly.type
_entity_poly.pdbx_seq_one_letter_code
_entity_poly.pdbx_strand_id
1 'polypeptide(L)'
;MPDTKVDELLESLTDNIDSLIDAIKNGTRHQWIKDHFLAGYPTDIKDSSMILDLLKVFNTTQHLYECVNCGRIAVQIGQTNRYEFYKPESEDYKGILKGKKDTN
;
A
#
# COMPACT_ATOMS: atom_id res chain seq x y z
N MET A 1 -18.37 -5.75 9.51
CA MET A 1 -18.21 -4.29 9.39
C MET A 1 -17.61 -4.05 8.01
N PRO A 2 -18.22 -3.22 7.14
CA PRO A 2 -17.60 -2.85 5.87
C PRO A 2 -16.21 -2.27 6.15
N ASP A 3 -15.23 -2.60 5.33
CA ASP A 3 -13.90 -2.03 5.46
C ASP A 3 -13.93 -0.61 4.89
N THR A 4 -14.34 0.35 5.73
CA THR A 4 -14.49 1.77 5.33
C THR A 4 -13.19 2.37 4.81
N LYS A 5 -12.04 1.76 5.12
CA LYS A 5 -10.74 2.18 4.60
C LYS A 5 -10.56 1.79 3.14
N VAL A 6 -11.22 0.73 2.66
CA VAL A 6 -11.18 0.33 1.26
C VAL A 6 -11.97 1.32 0.40
N ASP A 7 -13.13 1.77 0.88
CA ASP A 7 -13.94 2.75 0.15
C ASP A 7 -13.21 4.10 0.04
N GLU A 8 -12.65 4.61 1.15
CA GLU A 8 -11.82 5.83 1.16
C GLU A 8 -10.60 5.70 0.22
N LEU A 9 -9.99 4.51 0.15
CA LEU A 9 -8.87 4.23 -0.75
C LEU A 9 -9.28 4.31 -2.22
N LEU A 10 -10.41 3.69 -2.56
CA LEU A 10 -10.93 3.63 -3.93
C LEU A 10 -11.38 5.02 -4.42
N GLU A 11 -12.01 5.81 -3.54
CA GLU A 11 -12.36 7.20 -3.84
C GLU A 11 -11.10 8.03 -4.11
N SER A 12 -10.11 7.98 -3.20
CA SER A 12 -8.85 8.73 -3.37
C SER A 12 -8.09 8.32 -4.63
N LEU A 13 -8.08 7.04 -4.97
CA LEU A 13 -7.48 6.56 -6.22
C LEU A 13 -8.20 7.11 -7.45
N THR A 14 -9.53 7.09 -7.44
CA THR A 14 -10.35 7.60 -8.55
C THR A 14 -10.09 9.10 -8.77
N ASP A 15 -10.08 9.89 -7.69
CA ASP A 15 -9.80 11.32 -7.74
C ASP A 15 -8.40 11.61 -8.33
N ASN A 16 -7.39 10.83 -7.93
CA ASN A 16 -6.02 10.99 -8.48
C ASN A 16 -5.95 10.65 -9.96
N ILE A 17 -6.68 9.62 -10.41
CA ILE A 17 -6.74 9.23 -11.83
C ILE A 17 -7.44 10.33 -12.63
N ASP A 18 -8.57 10.85 -12.16
CA ASP A 18 -9.31 11.92 -12.83
C ASP A 18 -8.45 13.20 -12.93
N SER A 19 -7.77 13.56 -11.85
CA SER A 19 -6.84 14.69 -11.81
C SER A 19 -5.69 14.53 -12.82
N LEU A 20 -5.12 13.33 -12.93
CA LEU A 20 -4.09 13.03 -13.94
C LEU A 20 -4.64 13.16 -15.36
N ILE A 21 -5.83 12.61 -15.62
CA ILE A 21 -6.50 12.70 -16.93
C ILE A 21 -6.71 14.16 -17.34
N ASP A 22 -7.16 15.01 -16.41
CA ASP A 22 -7.38 16.43 -16.69
C ASP A 22 -6.05 17.17 -16.91
N ALA A 23 -5.00 16.84 -16.16
CA ALA A 23 -3.67 17.39 -16.39
C ALA A 23 -3.10 17.01 -17.77
N ILE A 24 -3.38 15.79 -18.24
CA ILE A 24 -3.00 15.34 -19.59
C ILE A 24 -3.76 16.17 -20.64
N LYS A 25 -5.09 16.28 -20.52
CA LYS A 25 -5.93 17.04 -21.46
C LYS A 25 -5.54 18.52 -21.54
N ASN A 26 -5.15 19.11 -20.41
CA ASN A 26 -4.80 20.52 -20.30
C ASN A 26 -3.31 20.81 -20.58
N GLY A 27 -2.51 19.79 -20.89
CA GLY A 27 -1.07 19.95 -21.16
C GLY A 27 -0.22 20.26 -19.91
N THR A 28 -0.78 20.12 -18.71
CA THR A 28 -0.13 20.40 -17.42
C THR A 28 0.46 19.16 -16.74
N ARG A 29 0.49 18.01 -17.43
CA ARG A 29 1.03 16.72 -16.96
C ARG A 29 2.38 16.82 -16.23
N HIS A 30 3.34 17.57 -16.76
CA HIS A 30 4.66 17.71 -16.13
C HIS A 30 4.60 18.42 -14.78
N GLN A 31 3.71 19.40 -14.62
CA GLN A 31 3.52 20.08 -13.34
C GLN A 31 2.82 19.14 -12.36
N TRP A 32 1.78 18.44 -12.82
CA TRP A 32 1.05 17.47 -12.01
C TRP A 32 1.97 16.37 -11.44
N ILE A 33 2.91 15.86 -12.24
CA ILE A 33 3.92 14.89 -11.78
C ILE A 33 4.76 15.44 -10.63
N LYS A 34 5.17 16.71 -10.70
CA LYS A 34 5.97 17.34 -9.63
C LYS A 34 5.18 17.51 -8.34
N ASP A 35 3.88 17.73 -8.45
CA ASP A 35 3.01 17.97 -7.31
C ASP A 35 2.61 16.66 -6.60
N HIS A 36 2.58 15.53 -7.32
CA HIS A 36 2.08 14.25 -6.80
C HIS A 36 3.16 13.18 -6.59
N PHE A 37 4.32 13.28 -7.25
CA PHE A 37 5.42 12.33 -7.11
C PHE A 37 6.69 12.96 -6.54
N LEU A 38 7.53 12.11 -5.95
CA LEU A 38 8.82 12.52 -5.40
C LEU A 38 9.77 13.02 -6.49
N ALA A 39 10.72 13.86 -6.07
CA ALA A 39 11.80 14.32 -6.92
C ALA A 39 12.56 13.13 -7.54
N GLY A 40 12.62 13.10 -8.88
CA GLY A 40 13.26 12.03 -9.64
C GLY A 40 12.29 11.04 -10.31
N TYR A 41 10.97 11.19 -10.14
CA TYR A 41 10.00 10.41 -10.92
C TYR A 41 10.15 10.69 -12.43
N PRO A 42 10.17 9.66 -13.29
CA PRO A 42 10.38 9.85 -14.72
C PRO A 42 9.18 10.55 -15.37
N THR A 43 9.44 11.58 -16.16
CA THR A 43 8.39 12.35 -16.85
C THR A 43 8.05 11.80 -18.23
N ASP A 44 8.88 10.92 -18.78
CA ASP A 44 8.70 10.32 -20.11
C ASP A 44 8.33 8.83 -20.01
N ILE A 45 7.19 8.57 -19.37
CA ILE A 45 6.59 7.24 -19.28
C ILE A 45 5.15 7.27 -19.78
N LYS A 46 4.57 6.10 -20.02
CA LYS A 46 3.17 6.00 -20.44
C LYS A 46 2.23 6.35 -19.29
N ASP A 47 1.09 6.95 -19.61
CA ASP A 47 0.06 7.27 -18.60
C ASP A 47 -0.45 6.00 -17.89
N SER A 48 -0.53 4.87 -18.60
CA SER A 48 -0.87 3.58 -17.97
C SER A 48 0.16 3.11 -16.95
N SER A 49 1.44 3.44 -17.14
CA SER A 49 2.49 3.19 -16.15
C SER A 49 2.33 4.09 -14.92
N MET A 50 1.95 5.36 -15.12
CA MET A 50 1.63 6.27 -14.02
C MET A 50 0.44 5.79 -13.20
N ILE A 51 -0.64 5.36 -13.86
CA ILE A 51 -1.82 4.80 -13.19
C ILE A 51 -1.43 3.56 -12.36
N LEU A 52 -0.58 2.68 -12.91
CA LEU A 52 -0.07 1.53 -12.16
C LEU A 52 0.73 1.96 -10.92
N ASP A 53 1.51 3.04 -11.01
CA ASP A 53 2.27 3.52 -9.86
C ASP A 53 1.36 4.19 -8.82
N LEU A 54 0.30 4.90 -9.22
CA LEU A 54 -0.73 5.39 -8.30
C LEU A 54 -1.36 4.24 -7.52
N LEU A 55 -1.68 3.13 -8.18
CA LEU A 55 -2.19 1.91 -7.52
C LEU A 55 -1.21 1.36 -6.45
N LYS A 56 0.10 1.51 -6.64
CA LYS A 56 1.12 1.02 -5.69
C LYS A 56 1.34 1.96 -4.52
N VAL A 57 1.12 3.27 -4.66
CA VAL A 57 1.23 4.24 -3.56
C VAL A 57 0.22 3.90 -2.46
N PHE A 58 -0.91 3.33 -2.84
CA PHE A 58 -1.99 2.87 -1.96
C PHE A 58 -1.78 1.50 -1.34
N ASN A 59 -0.54 0.98 -1.33
CA ASN A 59 -0.24 -0.26 -0.64
C ASN A 59 -0.26 -0.02 0.87
N THR A 60 -1.47 0.06 1.43
CA THR A 60 -1.78 0.19 2.85
C THR A 60 -1.56 -1.14 3.57
N THR A 61 -0.49 -1.84 3.23
CA THR A 61 -0.12 -3.08 3.89
C THR A 61 0.39 -2.75 5.28
N GLN A 62 -0.17 -3.43 6.27
CA GLN A 62 0.38 -3.42 7.62
C GLN A 62 1.36 -4.58 7.75
N HIS A 63 2.47 -4.35 8.45
CA HIS A 63 3.38 -5.43 8.78
C HIS A 63 2.82 -6.28 9.92
N LEU A 64 2.82 -7.60 9.70
CA LEU A 64 2.59 -8.59 10.73
C LEU A 64 3.87 -9.38 10.95
N TYR A 65 4.25 -9.57 12.22
CA TYR A 65 5.40 -10.38 12.59
C TYR A 65 4.98 -11.46 13.59
N GLU A 66 5.57 -12.64 13.43
CA GLU A 66 5.44 -13.73 14.39
C GLU A 66 6.74 -13.88 15.19
N CYS A 67 6.65 -13.89 16.52
CA CYS A 67 7.80 -14.15 17.37
C CYS A 67 8.25 -15.63 17.27
N VAL A 68 9.48 -15.89 16.83
CA VAL A 68 9.99 -17.27 16.68
C VAL A 68 10.06 -18.06 18.00
N ASN A 69 10.18 -17.37 19.15
CA ASN A 69 10.30 -18.03 20.45
C ASN A 69 8.93 -18.40 21.03
N CYS A 70 8.01 -17.45 21.10
CA CYS A 70 6.72 -17.60 21.78
C CYS A 70 5.50 -17.51 20.86
N GLY A 71 5.69 -17.31 19.55
CA GLY A 71 4.65 -17.20 18.52
C GLY A 71 3.59 -16.11 18.73
N ARG A 72 3.87 -15.12 19.59
CA ARG A 72 3.05 -13.90 19.66
C ARG A 72 3.07 -13.17 18.32
N ILE A 73 1.92 -12.61 17.95
CA ILE A 73 1.74 -11.84 16.73
C ILE A 73 1.88 -10.36 17.06
N ALA A 74 2.80 -9.68 16.39
CA ALA A 74 2.91 -8.23 16.42
C ALA A 74 2.19 -7.66 15.18
N VAL A 75 1.21 -6.80 15.39
CA VAL A 75 0.45 -6.12 14.33
C VAL A 75 0.83 -4.65 14.35
N GLN A 76 1.25 -4.11 13.20
CA GLN A 76 1.60 -2.70 13.06
C GLN A 76 0.38 -1.79 13.27
N ILE A 77 0.55 -0.71 14.03
CA ILE A 77 -0.48 0.32 14.22
C ILE A 77 -0.35 1.36 13.11
N GLY A 78 -1.31 1.38 12.19
CA GLY A 78 -1.28 2.27 11.03
C GLY A 78 0.01 2.07 10.21
N GLN A 79 0.63 3.18 9.79
CA GLN A 79 1.94 3.21 9.10
C GLN A 79 3.05 3.75 10.03
N THR A 80 3.01 3.35 11.31
CA THR A 80 3.99 3.79 12.32
C THR A 80 4.93 2.66 12.70
N ASN A 81 6.05 2.97 13.36
CA ASN A 81 6.95 1.96 13.94
C ASN A 81 6.45 1.48 15.33
N ARG A 82 5.14 1.35 15.51
CA ARG A 82 4.49 0.89 16.74
C ARG A 82 3.70 -0.37 16.47
N TYR A 83 3.68 -1.26 17.45
CA TYR A 83 3.08 -2.59 17.32
C TYR A 83 2.23 -2.94 18.53
N GLU A 84 1.10 -3.59 18.28
CA GLU A 84 0.31 -4.29 19.29
C GLU A 84 0.60 -5.78 19.24
N PHE A 85 0.64 -6.41 20.42
CA PHE A 85 1.00 -7.82 20.55
C PHE A 85 -0.19 -8.66 20.98
N TYR A 86 -0.46 -9.69 20.21
CA TYR A 86 -1.56 -10.63 20.42
C TYR A 86 -1.00 -12.02 20.71
N LYS A 87 -1.64 -12.73 21.64
CA LYS A 87 -1.35 -14.13 21.93
C LYS A 87 -2.42 -14.99 21.24
N PRO A 88 -2.03 -15.92 20.34
CA PRO A 88 -2.96 -16.90 19.81
C PRO A 88 -3.58 -17.76 20.91
N GLU A 89 -4.84 -18.13 20.74
CA GLU A 89 -5.57 -18.97 21.70
C GLU A 89 -5.29 -20.47 21.52
N SER A 90 -5.02 -20.90 20.29
CA SER A 90 -4.62 -22.29 20.01
C SER A 90 -3.17 -22.54 20.43
N GLU A 91 -2.79 -23.80 20.58
CA GLU A 91 -1.39 -24.20 20.83
C GLU A 91 -0.63 -24.52 19.53
N ASP A 92 -1.35 -24.76 18.43
CA ASP A 92 -0.78 -25.03 17.09
C ASP A 92 -0.85 -23.79 16.19
N TYR A 93 -0.15 -22.73 16.59
CA TYR A 93 -0.14 -21.44 15.90
C TYR A 93 1.19 -21.10 15.25
N LYS A 94 2.26 -21.83 15.59
CA LYS A 94 3.62 -21.47 15.19
C LYS A 94 3.83 -21.71 13.70
N GLY A 95 4.23 -20.67 12.99
CA GLY A 95 4.58 -20.71 11.58
C GLY A 95 3.40 -20.58 10.62
N ILE A 96 2.19 -20.26 11.10
CA ILE A 96 1.01 -20.01 10.25
C ILE A 96 1.25 -18.84 9.29
N LEU A 97 2.04 -17.84 9.71
CA LEU A 97 2.35 -16.66 8.89
C LEU A 97 3.54 -16.86 7.95
N LYS A 98 4.17 -18.05 7.92
CA LYS A 98 5.25 -18.32 6.97
C LYS A 98 4.67 -18.40 5.55
N GLY A 99 4.96 -17.39 4.73
CA GLY A 99 4.66 -17.44 3.31
C GLY A 99 5.34 -18.63 2.64
N LYS A 100 4.70 -19.20 1.61
CA LYS A 100 5.39 -20.11 0.69
C LYS A 100 6.48 -19.29 -0.02
N LYS A 101 7.73 -19.74 0.07
CA LYS A 101 8.75 -19.28 -0.87
C LYS A 101 8.39 -19.85 -2.23
N ASP A 102 8.03 -19.00 -3.18
CA ASP A 102 8.07 -19.38 -4.58
C ASP A 102 9.54 -19.63 -4.92
N THR A 103 9.90 -20.90 -5.08
CA THR A 103 11.19 -21.32 -5.63
C THR A 103 11.17 -21.01 -7.13
N ASN A 104 11.80 -19.89 -7.51
CA ASN A 104 12.31 -19.68 -8.86
C ASN A 104 13.59 -20.49 -9.09
#